data_AF-A0AA49JKS7-F1
#
_entry.id   AF-A0AA49JKS7-F1
#
_cell.length_a   1.000
_cell.length_b   1.000
_cell.length_c   1.000
_cell.angle_alpha   90.00
_cell.angle_beta   90.00
_cell.angle_gamma   90.00
#
_symmetry.space_group_name_H-M   'P 1'
#
loop_
_entity.id
_entity.type
_entity.pdbx_description
1 polymer ?
#
loop_
_entity_poly.entity_id
_entity_poly.type
_entity_poly.pdbx_seq_one_letter_code
_entity_poly.pdbx_strand_id
1 'polypeptide(L)'
;MDSLEQRVLELEQRVLELESQNRLLIDALLRIASEKGEPLAKNFSTYALLNKYTAYEIQELEGLLKWAFNKSTENNLSKEEFIEEFNRRLPKRKNELNFLFECYRRENILPYLCNLVLGDN
;
A
#
# COMPACT_ATOMS: atom_id res chain seq x y z
N MET A 1 10.64 39.38 -3.15
CA MET A 1 10.40 37.94 -3.29
C MET A 1 9.95 37.71 -4.71
N ASP A 2 10.71 36.91 -5.45
CA ASP A 2 10.30 36.51 -6.79
C ASP A 2 9.08 35.60 -6.73
N SER A 3 8.24 35.62 -7.77
CA SER A 3 7.03 34.78 -7.86
C SER A 3 7.32 33.29 -7.62
N LEU A 4 8.53 32.83 -7.97
CA LEU A 4 8.99 31.47 -7.72
C LEU A 4 9.21 31.21 -6.21
N GLU A 5 9.88 32.11 -5.50
CA GLU A 5 10.17 31.99 -4.07
C GLU A 5 8.87 31.95 -3.25
N GLN A 6 7.88 32.76 -3.64
CA GLN A 6 6.57 32.76 -3.00
C GLN A 6 5.82 31.44 -3.22
N ARG A 7 5.86 30.89 -4.44
CA ARG A 7 5.24 29.58 -4.73
C ARG A 7 5.94 28.43 -3.99
N VAL A 8 7.27 28.48 -3.84
CA VAL A 8 8.01 27.48 -3.07
C VAL A 8 7.58 27.54 -1.60
N LEU A 9 7.52 28.73 -1.01
CA LEU A 9 7.08 28.90 0.38
C LEU A 9 5.65 28.39 0.61
N GLU A 10 4.72 28.67 -0.30
CA GLU A 10 3.33 28.17 -0.23
C GLU A 10 3.27 26.63 -0.31
N LEU A 11 4.10 26.02 -1.16
CA LEU A 11 4.19 24.57 -1.26
C LEU A 11 4.79 23.95 0.00
N GLU A 12 5.84 24.54 0.56
CA GLU A 12 6.46 24.08 1.82
C GLU A 12 5.48 24.14 2.98
N GLN A 13 4.73 25.24 3.11
CA GLN A 13 3.67 25.37 4.12
C GLN A 13 2.59 24.30 3.95
N ARG A 14 2.15 24.07 2.71
CA ARG A 14 1.14 23.06 2.42
C ARG A 14 1.62 21.63 2.70
N VAL A 15 2.89 21.33 2.43
CA VAL A 15 3.49 20.05 2.80
C VAL A 15 3.49 19.88 4.32
N LEU A 16 3.89 20.91 5.07
CA LEU A 16 3.92 20.87 6.54
C LEU A 16 2.53 20.68 7.15
N GLU A 17 1.51 21.32 6.58
CA GLU A 17 0.11 21.10 6.96
C GLU A 17 -0.34 19.65 6.72
N LEU A 18 -0.07 19.11 5.53
CA LEU A 18 -0.42 17.73 5.18
C LEU A 18 0.29 16.70 6.06
N GLU A 19 1.57 16.90 6.37
CA GLU A 19 2.32 16.05 7.29
C GLU A 19 1.73 16.08 8.71
N SER A 20 1.31 17.26 9.16
CA SER A 20 0.70 17.43 10.48
C SER A 20 -0.68 16.77 10.55
N GLN A 21 -1.51 16.92 9.51
CA GLN A 21 -2.79 16.22 9.39
C GLN A 21 -2.61 14.69 9.34
N ASN A 22 -1.63 14.19 8.58
CA ASN A 22 -1.33 12.75 8.52
C ASN A 22 -0.89 12.19 9.88
N ARG A 23 -0.07 12.93 10.64
CA ARG A 23 0.31 12.53 12.01
C ARG A 23 -0.91 12.41 12.92
N LEU A 24 -1.78 13.42 12.91
CA LEU A 24 -3.02 13.41 13.71
C LEU A 24 -3.96 12.26 13.30
N LEU A 25 -4.05 11.95 12.01
CA LEU A 25 -4.85 10.82 11.51
C LEU A 25 -4.30 9.48 12.01
N ILE A 26 -2.98 9.29 11.94
CA ILE A 26 -2.32 8.08 12.46
C ILE A 26 -2.56 7.94 13.97
N ASP A 27 -2.39 9.02 14.73
CA ASP A 27 -2.63 9.03 16.18
C ASP A 27 -4.08 8.71 16.53
N ALA A 28 -5.04 9.25 15.77
CA ALA A 28 -6.46 8.95 15.95
C ALA A 28 -6.76 7.47 15.67
N LEU A 29 -6.22 6.91 14.58
CA LEU A 29 -6.37 5.49 14.25
C LEU A 29 -5.75 4.58 15.33
N LEU A 30 -4.58 4.95 15.85
CA LEU A 30 -3.91 4.23 16.95
C LEU A 30 -4.77 4.20 18.22
N ARG A 31 -5.37 5.34 18.59
CA ARG A 31 -6.26 5.43 19.75
C ARG A 31 -7.52 4.60 19.57
N ILE A 32 -8.19 4.72 18.43
CA ILE A 32 -9.42 3.96 18.13
C ILE A 32 -9.16 2.45 18.17
N ALA A 33 -8.06 1.99 17.57
CA ALA A 33 -7.70 0.57 17.59
C ALA A 33 -7.39 0.06 19.00
N SER A 34 -6.67 0.87 19.80
CA SER A 34 -6.40 0.56 21.22
C SER A 34 -7.68 0.47 22.05
N GLU A 35 -8.58 1.44 21.91
CA GLU A 35 -9.87 1.47 22.63
C GLU A 35 -10.76 0.27 22.29
N LYS A 36 -10.71 -0.21 21.06
CA LYS A 36 -11.49 -1.36 20.59
C LYS A 36 -10.80 -2.71 20.80
N GLY A 37 -9.54 -2.73 21.25
CA GLY A 37 -8.73 -3.95 21.33
C GLY A 37 -8.52 -4.60 19.95
N GLU A 38 -8.56 -3.82 18.88
CA GLU A 38 -8.46 -4.32 17.51
C GLU A 38 -7.04 -4.17 16.96
N PRO A 39 -6.53 -5.15 16.18
CA PRO A 39 -5.28 -4.97 15.45
C PRO A 39 -5.36 -3.77 14.49
N LEU A 40 -4.37 -2.87 14.53
CA LEU A 40 -4.34 -1.68 13.67
C LEU A 40 -4.27 -2.01 12.19
N ALA A 41 -3.41 -2.95 11.79
CA ALA A 41 -3.17 -3.28 10.39
C ALA A 41 -4.06 -4.47 9.94
N LYS A 42 -5.39 -4.31 10.05
CA LYS A 42 -6.33 -5.33 9.56
C LYS A 42 -6.48 -5.32 8.04
N ASN A 43 -6.45 -4.14 7.44
CA ASN A 43 -6.62 -3.92 6.01
C ASN A 43 -5.38 -3.26 5.39
N PHE A 44 -5.32 -3.30 4.05
CA PHE A 44 -4.20 -2.74 3.32
C PHE A 44 -4.08 -1.22 3.52
N SER A 45 -5.19 -0.47 3.48
CA SER A 45 -5.17 0.99 3.56
C SER A 45 -4.54 1.49 4.87
N THR A 46 -4.90 0.87 6.00
CA THR A 46 -4.34 1.23 7.30
C THR A 46 -2.87 0.80 7.40
N TYR A 47 -2.52 -0.39 6.87
CA TYR A 47 -1.14 -0.83 6.81
C TYR A 47 -0.26 0.12 5.98
N ALA A 48 -0.71 0.50 4.79
CA ALA A 48 -0.01 1.38 3.87
C ALA A 48 0.22 2.76 4.50
N LEU A 49 -0.79 3.31 5.18
CA LEU A 49 -0.69 4.58 5.90
C LEU A 49 0.36 4.52 7.02
N LEU A 50 0.29 3.49 7.88
CA LEU A 50 1.23 3.34 9.01
C LEU A 50 2.67 3.10 8.56
N ASN A 51 2.86 2.39 7.45
CA ASN A 51 4.18 2.06 6.90
C ASN A 51 4.67 3.07 5.86
N LYS A 52 4.02 4.24 5.78
CA LYS A 52 4.43 5.39 4.96
C LYS A 52 4.63 5.01 3.49
N TYR A 53 3.69 4.27 2.93
CA TYR A 53 3.67 4.03 1.48
C TYR A 53 3.62 5.37 0.76
N THR A 54 4.56 5.55 -0.16
CA THR A 54 4.59 6.72 -1.04
C THR A 54 3.51 6.60 -2.12
N ALA A 55 3.11 7.74 -2.69
CA ALA A 55 2.19 7.73 -3.83
C ALA A 55 2.72 6.88 -5.00
N TYR A 56 4.04 6.90 -5.22
CA TYR A 56 4.69 6.08 -6.23
C TYR A 56 4.55 4.57 -5.93
N GLU A 57 4.80 4.14 -4.69
CA GLU A 57 4.63 2.73 -4.30
C GLU A 57 3.17 2.27 -4.44
N ILE A 58 2.20 3.12 -4.10
CA ILE A 58 0.78 2.82 -4.29
C ILE A 58 0.48 2.63 -5.79
N GLN A 59 0.95 3.54 -6.64
CA GLN A 59 0.78 3.44 -8.09
C GLN A 59 1.44 2.19 -8.68
N GLU A 60 2.63 1.83 -8.22
CA GLU A 60 3.31 0.61 -8.65
C GLU A 60 2.56 -0.66 -8.22
N LEU A 61 1.96 -0.66 -7.03
CA LEU A 61 1.11 -1.77 -6.57
C LEU A 61 -0.16 -1.89 -7.43
N GLU A 62 -0.82 -0.77 -7.76
CA GLU A 62 -1.94 -0.77 -8.70
C GLU A 62 -1.53 -1.29 -10.08
N GLY A 63 -0.36 -0.87 -10.55
CA GLY A 63 0.22 -1.32 -11.82
C GLY A 63 0.50 -2.83 -11.83
N LEU A 64 1.06 -3.36 -10.74
CA LEU A 64 1.26 -4.79 -10.55
C LEU A 64 -0.07 -5.56 -10.62
N LEU A 65 -1.10 -5.09 -9.92
CA LEU A 65 -2.40 -5.76 -9.87
C LEU A 65 -3.08 -5.76 -11.25
N LYS A 66 -3.00 -4.65 -12.00
CA LYS A 66 -3.49 -4.57 -13.39
C LYS A 66 -2.73 -5.53 -14.31
N TRP A 67 -1.40 -5.57 -14.18
CA TRP A 67 -0.56 -6.49 -14.95
C TRP A 67 -0.91 -7.96 -14.65
N ALA A 68 -1.05 -8.30 -13.37
CA ALA A 68 -1.39 -9.65 -12.93
C ALA A 68 -2.79 -10.07 -13.39
N PHE A 69 -3.76 -9.15 -13.37
CA PHE A 69 -5.09 -9.39 -13.91
C PHE A 69 -5.03 -9.77 -15.40
N ASN A 70 -4.32 -8.99 -16.22
CA ASN A 70 -4.16 -9.28 -17.65
C ASN A 70 -3.44 -10.62 -17.89
N LYS A 71 -2.42 -10.94 -17.10
CA LYS A 71 -1.71 -12.23 -17.19
C LYS A 71 -2.58 -13.41 -16.76
N SER A 72 -3.43 -13.22 -15.75
CA SER A 72 -4.34 -14.27 -15.28
C SER A 72 -5.41 -14.61 -16.32
N THR A 73 -5.88 -13.63 -17.11
CA THR A 73 -6.82 -13.90 -18.22
C THR A 73 -6.22 -14.75 -19.34
N GLU A 74 -4.89 -14.84 -19.42
CA GLU A 74 -4.15 -15.69 -20.35
C GLU A 74 -3.82 -17.08 -19.77
N ASN A 75 -4.25 -17.39 -18.53
CA ASN A 75 -3.91 -18.61 -17.77
C ASN A 75 -2.40 -18.87 -17.58
N ASN A 76 -1.57 -17.81 -17.67
CA ASN A 76 -0.12 -17.94 -17.71
C ASN A 76 0.60 -17.30 -16.51
N LEU A 77 -0.12 -16.90 -15.45
CA LEU A 77 0.53 -16.26 -14.30
C LEU A 77 1.02 -17.31 -13.29
N SER A 78 2.33 -17.50 -13.19
CA SER A 78 2.95 -18.27 -12.11
C SER A 78 3.18 -17.42 -10.85
N LYS A 79 3.35 -18.08 -9.71
CA LYS A 79 3.68 -17.43 -8.43
C LYS A 79 5.04 -16.76 -8.51
N GLU A 80 6.01 -17.44 -9.11
CA GLU A 80 7.39 -16.97 -9.27
C GLU A 80 7.43 -15.68 -10.08
N GLU A 81 6.76 -15.65 -11.24
CA GLU A 81 6.66 -14.44 -12.08
C GLU A 81 6.00 -13.27 -11.33
N PHE A 82 4.95 -13.56 -10.55
CA PHE A 82 4.29 -12.53 -9.75
C PHE A 82 5.23 -11.94 -8.68
N ILE A 83 5.98 -12.80 -7.98
CA ILE A 83 6.96 -12.38 -6.95
C ILE A 83 8.09 -11.56 -7.59
N GLU A 84 8.60 -11.97 -8.75
CA GLU A 84 9.63 -11.23 -9.47
C GLU A 84 9.15 -9.84 -9.88
N GLU A 85 7.96 -9.73 -10.45
CA GLU A 85 7.38 -8.46 -10.87
C GLU A 85 7.06 -7.56 -9.65
N PHE A 86 6.57 -8.14 -8.55
CA PHE A 86 6.40 -7.41 -7.29
C PHE A 86 7.74 -6.85 -6.79
N ASN A 87 8.77 -7.68 -6.73
CA ASN A 87 10.10 -7.28 -6.25
C ASN A 87 10.78 -6.24 -7.16
N ARG A 88 10.47 -6.25 -8.45
CA ARG A 88 10.95 -5.27 -9.44
C ARG A 88 10.30 -3.91 -9.24
N ARG A 89 8.98 -3.88 -9.03
CA ARG A 89 8.19 -2.64 -8.87
C ARG A 89 8.31 -2.03 -7.48
N LEU A 90 8.40 -2.87 -6.45
CA LEU A 90 8.42 -2.48 -5.04
C LEU A 90 9.68 -3.00 -4.33
N PRO A 91 10.89 -2.59 -4.76
CA PRO A 91 12.14 -3.17 -4.27
C PRO A 91 12.40 -2.93 -2.78
N LYS A 92 11.75 -1.93 -2.16
CA LYS A 92 11.83 -1.64 -0.73
C LYS A 92 10.86 -2.46 0.13
N ARG A 93 9.88 -3.12 -0.50
CA ARG A 93 8.75 -3.81 0.16
C ARG A 93 8.73 -5.32 -0.07
N LYS A 94 9.85 -5.89 -0.55
CA LYS A 94 9.96 -7.34 -0.90
C LYS A 94 9.48 -8.26 0.22
N ASN A 95 9.79 -7.91 1.46
CA ASN A 95 9.46 -8.71 2.64
C ASN A 95 8.00 -8.54 3.10
N GLU A 96 7.24 -7.63 2.49
CA GLU A 96 5.87 -7.30 2.88
C GLU A 96 4.82 -8.05 2.04
N LEU A 97 5.24 -8.77 0.99
CA LEU A 97 4.32 -9.42 0.04
C LEU A 97 3.26 -10.29 0.72
N ASN A 98 3.67 -11.25 1.56
CA ASN A 98 2.73 -12.16 2.22
C ASN A 98 1.76 -11.40 3.13
N PHE A 99 2.26 -10.38 3.84
CA PHE A 99 1.42 -9.57 4.71
C PHE A 99 0.37 -8.78 3.92
N LEU A 100 0.76 -8.18 2.79
CA LEU A 100 -0.16 -7.47 1.90
C LEU A 100 -1.29 -8.36 1.42
N PHE A 101 -0.96 -9.58 1.01
CA PHE A 101 -1.96 -10.53 0.54
C PHE A 101 -2.81 -11.11 1.68
N GLU A 102 -2.30 -11.19 2.91
CA GLU A 102 -3.11 -11.50 4.09
C GLU A 102 -4.13 -10.39 4.39
N CYS A 103 -3.76 -9.12 4.21
CA CYS A 103 -4.71 -8.00 4.28
C CYS A 103 -5.82 -8.15 3.22
N TYR A 104 -5.45 -8.39 1.96
CA TYR A 104 -6.45 -8.57 0.89
C TYR A 104 -7.35 -9.78 1.11
N ARG A 105 -6.81 -10.91 1.58
CA ARG A 105 -7.57 -12.11 1.92
C ARG A 105 -8.63 -11.84 3.00
N ARG A 106 -8.28 -11.11 4.06
CA ARG A 106 -9.22 -10.74 5.14
C ARG A 106 -10.37 -9.87 4.66
N GLU A 107 -10.13 -9.06 3.64
CA GLU A 107 -11.13 -8.18 3.02
C GLU A 107 -11.86 -8.85 1.85
N ASN A 108 -11.57 -10.13 1.57
CA ASN A 108 -12.09 -10.87 0.42
C ASN A 108 -11.82 -10.17 -0.93
N ILE A 109 -10.65 -9.54 -1.04
CA ILE A 109 -10.18 -8.83 -2.22
C ILE A 109 -9.21 -9.74 -2.99
N LEU A 110 -9.37 -9.80 -4.31
CA LEU A 110 -8.47 -10.52 -5.23
C LEU A 110 -8.20 -11.99 -4.81
N PRO A 111 -9.25 -12.82 -4.62
CA PRO A 111 -9.11 -14.17 -4.07
C PRO A 111 -8.16 -15.06 -4.88
N TYR A 112 -8.18 -14.96 -6.21
CA TYR A 112 -7.26 -15.70 -7.07
C TYR A 112 -5.78 -15.38 -6.78
N LEU A 113 -5.43 -14.09 -6.70
CA LEU A 113 -4.05 -13.69 -6.42
C LEU A 113 -3.66 -14.01 -4.97
N CYS A 114 -4.61 -13.96 -4.03
CA CYS A 114 -4.36 -14.43 -2.66
C CYS A 114 -3.99 -15.91 -2.64
N ASN A 115 -4.72 -16.78 -3.35
CA ASN A 115 -4.38 -18.20 -3.42
C ASN A 115 -3.06 -18.43 -4.15
N LEU A 116 -2.78 -17.68 -5.22
CA LEU A 116 -1.50 -17.74 -5.93
C LEU A 116 -0.31 -17.43 -5.00
N VAL A 117 -0.39 -16.35 -4.23
CA VAL A 117 0.72 -15.86 -3.39
C VAL A 117 0.86 -16.65 -2.10
N LEU A 118 -0.25 -16.91 -1.41
CA LEU A 118 -0.25 -17.49 -0.07
C LEU A 118 -0.47 -18.99 -0.06
N GLY A 119 -0.91 -19.58 -1.18
CA GLY A 119 -1.36 -20.97 -1.27
C GLY A 119 -2.84 -21.14 -0.88
N ASP A 120 -3.40 -22.29 -1.23
CA ASP A 120 -4.68 -22.76 -0.69
C ASP A 120 -4.47 -23.19 0.76
N ASN A 121 -5.37 -22.74 1.66
CA ASN A 121 -5.41 -23.18 3.06
C ASN A 121 -6.07 -24.55 3.16
#